data_AF-A0A117SDJ4-F1
#
_entry.id   AF-A0A117SDJ4-F1
#
_cell.length_a   1.000
_cell.length_b   1.000
_cell.length_c   1.000
_cell.angle_alpha   90.00
_cell.angle_beta   90.00
_cell.angle_gamma   90.00
#
_symmetry.space_group_name_H-M   'P 1'
#
loop_
_entity.id
_entity.type
_entity.pdbx_description
1 polymer ?
#
loop_
_entity_poly.entity_id
_entity_poly.type
_entity_poly.pdbx_seq_one_letter_code
_entity_poly.pdbx_strand_id
1 'polypeptide(L)'
;MRQTPEQELDFMIDTLNKEQDPKMELHDNSAGMLAAVRAVRTLRKPAEPNSSFGQRIYKILKADSQRKRTPVRLAAIAAGVILVLALTFGKSFLNGDVVYAMEKAVLQLSSYQGTLEMSTENLAGEKWMVRKVEIWSEGEKYALRQTDGTLTVNNGEQKFQVRAKDQEIAILPLVPDYTKRGFDLHDEAEKAKQYSHTIVGQENIAGRETIKLKISPPGGEPYHLWIDAETDLPLQLQTAVQNALQTTYTFVSFEPNVQIDSQIFNLNVPEGFKVVEQDPGQLVNTISEASDISKFVPLVPQNSPLRIFVFKERIVLDYGDTTIIETPAQEPFKPAGYGAWGDVNGKPLEVIKERLRWQQQGLEIIVEGPQSLELARQIAPDLVLPDKDTEFSSQAKVKVSVDMEIVKADQKQVDGGHTPWQLDPLSVALTFVNLQVTPEGIVGEPEIPYSTFEIGNNNGVEAIINVAEGPISKVYLKRLVRQDESGIWSVIGYDPRL
;
A
#
# COMPACT_ATOMS: atom_id res chain seq x y z
N MET A 1 -12.78 22.90 18.76
CA MET A 1 -11.76 22.35 19.67
C MET A 1 -10.76 21.64 18.79
N ARG A 2 -9.48 22.03 18.84
CA ARG A 2 -8.43 21.43 17.99
C ARG A 2 -8.19 19.99 18.47
N GLN A 3 -8.18 19.03 17.55
CA GLN A 3 -7.76 17.67 17.85
C GLN A 3 -6.27 17.67 18.17
N THR A 4 -5.86 16.89 19.16
CA THR A 4 -4.43 16.80 19.52
C THR A 4 -3.71 15.84 18.57
N PRO A 5 -2.38 15.95 18.38
CA PRO A 5 -1.63 15.02 17.53
C PRO A 5 -1.80 13.55 17.92
N GLU A 6 -2.07 13.27 19.20
CA GLU A 6 -2.43 11.92 19.67
C GLU A 6 -3.77 11.46 19.12
N GLN A 7 -4.75 12.36 19.01
CA GLN A 7 -6.05 12.07 18.40
C GLN A 7 -5.95 11.92 16.89
N GLU A 8 -4.99 12.55 16.23
CA GLU A 8 -4.72 12.40 14.80
C GLU A 8 -4.05 11.05 14.48
N LEU A 9 -3.08 10.61 15.30
CA LEU A 9 -2.46 9.29 15.16
C LEU A 9 -3.44 8.16 15.51
N ASP A 10 -4.21 8.32 16.60
CA ASP A 10 -5.28 7.39 16.94
C ASP A 10 -6.37 7.39 15.86
N PHE A 11 -6.70 8.55 15.27
CA PHE A 11 -7.60 8.62 14.12
C PHE A 11 -7.01 7.92 12.89
N MET A 12 -5.73 8.07 12.57
CA MET A 12 -5.09 7.34 11.47
C MET A 12 -5.09 5.83 11.73
N ILE A 13 -4.70 5.39 12.93
CA ILE A 13 -4.70 3.98 13.32
C ILE A 13 -6.13 3.43 13.30
N ASP A 14 -7.11 4.15 13.82
CA ASP A 14 -8.52 3.76 13.81
C ASP A 14 -9.13 3.79 12.41
N THR A 15 -8.75 4.75 11.56
CA THR A 15 -9.24 4.88 10.17
C THR A 15 -8.66 3.75 9.31
N LEU A 16 -7.38 3.42 9.50
CA LEU A 16 -6.73 2.26 8.89
C LEU A 16 -7.31 0.95 9.43
N ASN A 17 -7.57 0.85 10.74
CA ASN A 17 -8.24 -0.31 11.34
C ASN A 17 -9.71 -0.46 10.90
N LYS A 18 -10.36 0.64 10.48
CA LYS A 18 -11.72 0.68 9.91
C LYS A 18 -11.74 0.58 8.38
N GLU A 19 -10.58 0.35 7.74
CA GLU A 19 -10.44 0.21 6.28
C GLU A 19 -10.97 1.42 5.49
N GLN A 20 -10.91 2.62 6.08
CA GLN A 20 -11.28 3.88 5.42
C GLN A 20 -10.01 4.58 4.89
N ASP A 21 -10.14 5.32 3.78
CA ASP A 21 -9.05 6.14 3.26
C ASP A 21 -8.89 7.41 4.11
N PRO A 22 -7.74 7.63 4.78
CA PRO A 22 -7.53 8.82 5.58
C PRO A 22 -7.35 10.04 4.66
N LYS A 23 -8.47 10.69 4.30
CA LYS A 23 -8.42 12.06 3.75
C LYS A 23 -7.97 13.00 4.87
N MET A 24 -6.71 13.43 4.86
CA MET A 24 -6.24 14.40 5.84
C MET A 24 -5.45 15.53 5.18
N GLU A 25 -5.94 16.76 5.39
CA GLU A 25 -5.13 17.98 5.27
C GLU A 25 -4.19 18.04 6.49
N LEU A 26 -2.88 18.05 6.24
CA LEU A 26 -1.88 18.16 7.30
C LEU A 26 -1.87 19.59 7.87
N HIS A 27 -1.93 19.72 9.19
CA HIS A 27 -1.69 20.97 9.89
C HIS A 27 -0.46 20.89 10.83
N ASP A 28 0.23 22.01 10.93
CA ASP A 28 1.61 22.18 11.37
C ASP A 28 1.78 22.25 12.91
N ASN A 29 2.47 21.27 13.52
CA ASN A 29 3.47 21.51 14.56
C ASN A 29 4.23 20.26 15.06
N SER A 30 5.55 20.26 14.89
CA SER A 30 6.52 19.19 15.17
C SER A 30 6.86 18.96 16.65
N ALA A 31 6.06 19.42 17.61
CA ALA A 31 6.35 19.32 19.04
C ALA A 31 5.65 18.15 19.75
N GLY A 32 4.49 17.69 19.26
CA GLY A 32 3.72 16.59 19.86
C GLY A 32 4.36 15.21 19.63
N MET A 33 5.01 15.02 18.48
CA MET A 33 5.60 13.73 18.06
C MET A 33 6.72 13.26 18.99
N LEU A 34 7.51 14.18 19.55
CA LEU A 34 8.58 13.88 20.51
C LEU A 34 8.08 13.55 21.93
N ALA A 35 6.88 14.03 22.29
CA ALA A 35 6.24 13.68 23.57
C ALA A 35 5.62 12.27 23.53
N ALA A 36 5.00 11.90 22.39
CA ALA A 36 4.44 10.58 22.15
C ALA A 36 5.48 9.45 22.25
N VAL A 37 6.68 9.67 21.68
CA VAL A 37 7.81 8.71 21.77
C VAL A 37 8.28 8.50 23.23
N ARG A 38 8.18 9.53 24.08
CA ARG A 38 8.53 9.40 25.51
C ARG A 38 7.45 8.69 26.33
N ALA A 39 6.17 8.83 25.97
CA ALA A 39 5.06 8.19 26.68
C ALA A 39 4.98 6.67 26.41
N VAL A 40 5.20 6.24 25.16
CA VAL A 40 5.23 4.81 24.76
C VAL A 40 6.32 4.03 25.52
N ARG A 41 7.42 4.70 25.87
CA ARG A 41 8.52 4.11 26.66
C ARG A 41 8.16 3.80 28.12
N THR A 42 6.98 4.22 28.59
CA THR A 42 6.56 4.09 30.01
C THR A 42 5.41 3.10 30.25
N LEU A 43 4.80 2.51 29.22
CA LEU A 43 3.71 1.55 29.39
C LEU A 43 4.25 0.16 29.76
N ARG A 44 4.08 -0.21 31.03
CA ARG A 44 4.34 -1.56 31.56
C ARG A 44 3.45 -2.61 30.87
N LYS A 45 4.04 -3.77 30.58
CA LYS A 45 3.43 -4.97 29.97
C LYS A 45 2.03 -5.30 30.54
N PRO A 46 1.01 -5.55 29.69
CA PRO A 46 -0.25 -6.14 30.14
C PRO A 46 -0.04 -7.63 30.51
N ALA A 47 -0.74 -8.09 31.54
CA ALA A 47 -0.69 -9.46 32.02
C ALA A 47 -1.32 -10.45 31.02
N GLU A 48 -0.67 -11.61 30.84
CA GLU A 48 -1.11 -12.67 29.93
C GLU A 48 -2.51 -13.24 30.30
N PRO A 49 -3.39 -13.52 29.32
CA PRO A 49 -4.67 -14.20 29.56
C PRO A 49 -4.45 -15.67 29.93
N ASN A 50 -5.20 -16.17 30.92
CA ASN A 50 -5.02 -17.52 31.44
C ASN A 50 -5.29 -18.64 30.41
N SER A 51 -4.52 -19.72 30.51
CA SER A 51 -4.51 -20.90 29.62
C SER A 51 -5.78 -21.77 29.62
N SER A 52 -6.80 -21.43 30.42
CA SER A 52 -8.03 -22.21 30.56
C SER A 52 -9.22 -21.68 29.75
N PHE A 53 -9.10 -20.50 29.12
CA PHE A 53 -10.16 -19.92 28.28
C PHE A 53 -10.33 -20.68 26.96
N GLY A 54 -9.22 -20.98 26.27
CA GLY A 54 -9.24 -21.72 25.00
C GLY A 54 -9.81 -23.14 25.12
N GLN A 55 -9.60 -23.80 26.26
CA GLN A 55 -10.13 -25.16 26.49
C GLN A 55 -11.65 -25.19 26.69
N ARG A 56 -12.27 -24.09 27.15
CA ARG A 56 -13.73 -23.99 27.31
C ARG A 56 -14.43 -23.80 25.96
N ILE A 57 -13.84 -23.02 25.06
CA ILE A 57 -14.37 -22.80 23.70
C ILE A 57 -14.25 -24.07 22.85
N TYR A 58 -13.14 -24.81 22.95
CA TYR A 58 -12.96 -26.09 22.23
C TYR A 58 -13.99 -27.16 22.61
N LYS A 59 -14.51 -27.15 23.86
CA LYS A 59 -15.56 -28.07 24.31
C LYS A 59 -16.96 -27.70 23.82
N ILE A 60 -17.23 -26.42 23.57
CA ILE A 60 -18.54 -25.94 23.12
C ILE A 60 -18.74 -26.27 21.62
N LEU A 61 -17.67 -26.27 20.82
CA LEU A 61 -17.73 -26.53 19.38
C LEU A 61 -17.79 -28.03 18.98
N LYS A 62 -17.68 -28.97 19.94
CA LYS A 62 -17.59 -30.41 19.64
C LYS A 62 -18.81 -31.23 20.07
N ALA A 63 -19.85 -30.57 20.60
CA ALA A 63 -21.06 -31.21 21.11
C ALA A 63 -22.17 -31.31 20.03
N ASP A 64 -21.86 -31.83 18.84
CA ASP A 64 -22.85 -32.50 17.98
C ASP A 64 -22.17 -33.17 16.78
N SER A 65 -21.60 -34.36 17.01
CA SER A 65 -21.22 -35.32 15.96
C SER A 65 -20.74 -36.61 16.61
N GLN A 66 -21.68 -37.44 17.06
CA GLN A 66 -21.39 -38.83 17.39
C GLN A 66 -22.10 -39.76 16.39
N ARG A 67 -21.37 -40.18 15.35
CA ARG A 67 -21.61 -41.48 14.71
C ARG A 67 -20.28 -42.17 14.41
N LYS A 68 -20.11 -43.32 15.07
CA LYS A 68 -18.97 -44.25 15.00
C LYS A 68 -18.68 -44.70 13.57
N ARG A 69 -17.44 -44.58 13.10
CA ARG A 69 -16.82 -45.50 12.12
C ARG A 69 -15.32 -45.70 12.40
N THR A 70 -14.89 -46.95 12.23
CA THR A 70 -13.57 -47.55 12.45
C THR A 70 -12.46 -46.99 11.54
N PRO A 71 -11.17 -47.13 11.90
CA PRO A 71 -10.07 -46.51 11.17
C PRO A 71 -9.74 -47.29 9.90
N VAL A 72 -9.81 -46.63 8.74
CA VAL A 72 -9.19 -47.09 7.50
C VAL A 72 -7.89 -46.31 7.33
N ARG A 73 -6.79 -47.04 7.19
CA ARG A 73 -5.48 -46.51 6.78
C ARG A 73 -5.55 -46.13 5.30
N LEU A 74 -5.32 -44.86 4.99
CA LEU A 74 -5.09 -44.38 3.62
C LEU A 74 -3.78 -43.60 3.61
N ALA A 75 -2.69 -44.36 3.46
CA ALA A 75 -1.46 -43.85 2.88
C ALA A 75 -1.61 -43.89 1.35
N ALA A 76 -0.93 -42.96 0.69
CA ALA A 76 -0.67 -42.90 -0.76
C ALA A 76 -1.79 -42.33 -1.65
N ILE A 77 -1.90 -40.99 -1.70
CA ILE A 77 -2.06 -40.22 -2.97
C ILE A 77 -1.25 -38.89 -2.98
N ALA A 78 -0.80 -38.34 -1.84
CA ALA A 78 -0.08 -37.04 -1.83
C ALA A 78 1.35 -37.02 -2.41
N ALA A 79 1.98 -38.18 -2.65
CA ALA A 79 3.37 -38.24 -3.14
C ALA A 79 3.52 -38.07 -4.66
N GLY A 80 2.42 -38.17 -5.44
CA GLY A 80 2.48 -38.12 -6.90
C GLY A 80 2.59 -36.71 -7.50
N VAL A 81 2.01 -35.71 -6.83
CA VAL A 81 2.02 -34.32 -7.32
C VAL A 81 3.33 -33.60 -6.95
N ILE A 82 3.90 -33.91 -5.78
CA ILE A 82 5.20 -33.39 -5.32
C ILE A 82 6.34 -33.86 -6.25
N LEU A 83 6.28 -35.10 -6.74
CA LEU A 83 7.34 -35.64 -7.61
C LEU A 83 7.35 -35.01 -9.02
N VAL A 84 6.20 -34.58 -9.53
CA VAL A 84 6.10 -33.94 -10.87
C VAL A 84 6.55 -32.46 -10.80
N LEU A 85 6.29 -31.77 -9.69
CA LEU A 85 6.82 -30.42 -9.44
C LEU A 85 8.35 -30.45 -9.22
N ALA A 86 8.86 -31.38 -8.40
CA ALA A 86 10.30 -31.51 -8.17
C ALA A 86 11.10 -31.85 -9.44
N LEU A 87 10.52 -32.59 -10.39
CA LEU A 87 11.20 -32.99 -11.64
C LEU A 87 11.11 -31.93 -12.77
N THR A 88 10.19 -30.97 -12.67
CA THR A 88 10.08 -29.86 -13.64
C THR A 88 10.78 -28.58 -13.17
N PHE A 89 10.84 -28.32 -11.86
CA PHE A 89 11.43 -27.09 -11.29
C PHE A 89 12.84 -27.28 -10.70
N GLY A 90 13.24 -28.49 -10.29
CA GLY A 90 14.55 -28.77 -9.65
C GLY A 90 15.80 -28.64 -10.54
N LYS A 91 15.71 -28.04 -11.74
CA LYS A 91 16.84 -27.83 -12.66
C LYS A 91 17.13 -26.37 -13.02
N SER A 92 16.40 -25.40 -12.46
CA SER A 92 16.68 -23.96 -12.72
C SER A 92 17.96 -23.47 -12.00
N PHE A 93 18.40 -24.18 -10.96
CA PHE A 93 19.41 -23.72 -10.00
C PHE A 93 20.87 -23.74 -10.45
N LEU A 94 21.17 -24.18 -11.68
CA LEU A 94 22.56 -24.20 -12.16
C LEU A 94 22.94 -23.02 -13.06
N ASN A 95 21.99 -22.18 -13.52
CA ASN A 95 22.27 -20.97 -14.32
C ASN A 95 21.12 -19.93 -14.41
N GLY A 96 20.01 -20.08 -13.67
CA GLY A 96 18.83 -19.20 -13.77
C GLY A 96 18.84 -17.99 -12.82
N ASP A 97 18.27 -16.88 -13.27
CA ASP A 97 17.99 -15.71 -12.43
C ASP A 97 16.88 -16.05 -11.42
N VAL A 98 17.21 -16.07 -10.12
CA VAL A 98 16.31 -16.39 -9.01
C VAL A 98 15.11 -15.43 -8.97
N VAL A 99 15.32 -14.16 -9.30
CA VAL A 99 14.23 -13.18 -9.31
C VAL A 99 13.25 -13.46 -10.44
N TYR A 100 13.75 -13.86 -11.61
CA TYR A 100 12.89 -14.29 -12.72
C TYR A 100 12.09 -15.56 -12.39
N ALA A 101 12.72 -16.54 -11.73
CA ALA A 101 12.03 -17.75 -11.29
C ALA A 101 10.93 -17.43 -10.27
N MET A 102 11.22 -16.56 -9.31
CA MET A 102 10.26 -16.06 -8.33
C MET A 102 9.08 -15.34 -8.98
N GLU A 103 9.32 -14.42 -9.91
CA GLU A 103 8.25 -13.73 -10.65
C GLU A 103 7.32 -14.74 -11.34
N LYS A 104 7.89 -15.77 -11.99
CA LYS A 104 7.10 -16.83 -12.62
C LYS A 104 6.31 -17.67 -11.64
N ALA A 105 6.90 -18.01 -10.49
CA ALA A 105 6.22 -18.79 -9.46
C ALA A 105 5.05 -18.01 -8.84
N VAL A 106 5.24 -16.71 -8.56
CA VAL A 106 4.19 -15.83 -8.04
C VAL A 106 3.04 -15.71 -9.04
N LEU A 107 3.33 -15.50 -10.33
CA LEU A 107 2.30 -15.44 -11.39
C LEU A 107 1.53 -16.76 -11.58
N GLN A 108 2.11 -17.89 -11.18
CA GLN A 108 1.48 -19.21 -11.24
C GLN A 108 0.75 -19.60 -9.95
N LEU A 109 0.82 -18.76 -8.91
CA LEU A 109 0.20 -19.02 -7.62
C LEU A 109 -1.31 -18.81 -7.72
N SER A 110 -2.05 -19.92 -7.78
CA SER A 110 -3.53 -19.91 -7.91
C SER A 110 -4.25 -19.86 -6.55
N SER A 111 -3.65 -20.48 -5.55
CA SER A 111 -4.12 -20.48 -4.17
C SER A 111 -2.95 -20.64 -3.21
N TYR A 112 -3.15 -20.26 -1.95
CA TYR A 112 -2.23 -20.64 -0.88
C TYR A 112 -2.92 -20.59 0.48
N GLN A 113 -2.40 -21.40 1.40
CA GLN A 113 -2.72 -21.33 2.81
C GLN A 113 -1.44 -21.14 3.61
N GLY A 114 -1.44 -20.25 4.58
CA GLY A 114 -0.24 -19.99 5.37
C GLY A 114 -0.49 -19.22 6.64
N THR A 115 0.56 -19.09 7.44
CA THR A 115 0.57 -18.26 8.64
C THR A 115 1.71 -17.28 8.52
N LEU A 116 1.38 -16.00 8.43
CA LEU A 116 2.33 -14.90 8.36
C LEU A 116 2.55 -14.30 9.73
N GLU A 117 3.80 -14.28 10.19
CA GLU A 117 4.22 -13.59 11.40
C GLU A 117 4.99 -12.33 11.05
N MET A 118 4.61 -11.21 11.65
CA MET A 118 5.32 -9.95 11.62
C MET A 118 5.95 -9.74 12.99
N SER A 119 7.28 -9.60 13.00
CA SER A 119 8.05 -9.29 14.21
C SER A 119 8.93 -8.07 13.97
N THR A 120 9.21 -7.33 15.04
CA THR A 120 10.12 -6.19 15.01
C THR A 120 11.23 -6.42 16.01
N GLU A 121 12.44 -6.05 15.62
CA GLU A 121 13.64 -6.07 16.46
C GLU A 121 14.24 -4.67 16.54
N ASN A 122 14.69 -4.27 17.72
CA ASN A 122 15.40 -2.99 17.91
C ASN A 122 16.92 -3.16 17.87
N LEU A 123 17.68 -2.05 17.83
CA LEU A 123 19.16 -2.09 17.85
C LEU A 123 19.78 -2.73 19.10
N ALA A 124 19.03 -2.93 20.18
CA ALA A 124 19.50 -3.65 21.36
C ALA A 124 19.30 -5.17 21.24
N GLY A 125 18.74 -5.65 20.12
CA GLY A 125 18.41 -7.05 19.88
C GLY A 125 17.12 -7.51 20.57
N GLU A 126 16.33 -6.58 21.12
CA GLU A 126 15.04 -6.92 21.69
C GLU A 126 14.03 -7.14 20.57
N LYS A 127 13.43 -8.33 20.52
CA LYS A 127 12.47 -8.74 19.50
C LYS A 127 11.08 -8.96 20.09
N TRP A 128 10.06 -8.50 19.39
CA TRP A 128 8.67 -8.76 19.73
C TRP A 128 7.82 -9.07 18.49
N MET A 129 6.80 -9.90 18.66
CA MET A 129 5.80 -10.15 17.63
C MET A 129 4.83 -8.96 17.59
N VAL A 130 4.63 -8.39 16.41
CA VAL A 130 3.66 -7.32 16.16
C VAL A 130 2.31 -7.91 15.78
N ARG A 131 2.32 -8.88 14.86
CA ARG A 131 1.10 -9.48 14.32
C ARG A 131 1.36 -10.92 13.90
N LYS A 132 0.34 -11.75 14.01
CA LYS A 132 0.28 -13.07 13.39
C LYS A 132 -1.08 -13.23 12.72
N VAL A 133 -1.08 -13.67 11.47
CA VAL A 133 -2.29 -13.81 10.65
C VAL A 133 -2.25 -15.14 9.92
N GLU A 134 -3.33 -15.90 10.03
CA GLU A 134 -3.58 -17.06 9.17
C GLU A 134 -4.28 -16.58 7.89
N ILE A 135 -3.81 -17.05 6.74
CA ILE A 135 -4.21 -16.62 5.41
C ILE A 135 -4.71 -17.84 4.64
N TRP A 136 -5.88 -17.68 4.02
CA TRP A 136 -6.37 -18.52 2.94
C TRP A 136 -6.60 -17.61 1.74
N SER A 137 -6.02 -17.92 0.58
CA SER A 137 -6.19 -17.13 -0.63
C SER A 137 -6.47 -18.07 -1.80
N GLU A 138 -7.49 -17.78 -2.61
CA GLU A 138 -7.86 -18.52 -3.82
C GLU A 138 -8.43 -17.55 -4.86
N GLY A 139 -7.64 -17.21 -5.88
CA GLY A 139 -7.98 -16.14 -6.82
C GLY A 139 -8.30 -14.83 -6.10
N GLU A 140 -9.48 -14.24 -6.37
CA GLU A 140 -9.97 -13.02 -5.71
C GLU A 140 -10.41 -13.25 -4.25
N LYS A 141 -10.66 -14.51 -3.87
CA LYS A 141 -11.15 -14.84 -2.53
C LYS A 141 -10.01 -14.87 -1.53
N TYR A 142 -10.28 -14.40 -0.33
CA TYR A 142 -9.37 -14.61 0.79
C TYR A 142 -10.11 -14.65 2.13
N ALA A 143 -9.46 -15.27 3.11
CA ALA A 143 -9.82 -15.18 4.50
C ALA A 143 -8.56 -14.88 5.32
N LEU A 144 -8.66 -13.93 6.25
CA LEU A 144 -7.60 -13.51 7.15
C LEU A 144 -8.07 -13.66 8.58
N ARG A 145 -7.40 -14.50 9.36
CA ARG A 145 -7.70 -14.70 10.78
C ARG A 145 -6.60 -14.11 11.64
N GLN A 146 -6.97 -13.17 12.49
CA GLN A 146 -6.08 -12.54 13.47
C GLN A 146 -6.03 -13.35 14.77
N THR A 147 -4.99 -13.12 15.57
CA THR A 147 -4.80 -13.78 16.87
C THR A 147 -5.91 -13.50 17.87
N ASP A 148 -6.60 -12.37 17.72
CA ASP A 148 -7.70 -12.00 18.60
C ASP A 148 -9.05 -12.63 18.22
N GLY A 149 -9.05 -13.46 17.17
CA GLY A 149 -10.21 -14.18 16.65
C GLY A 149 -10.97 -13.44 15.55
N THR A 150 -10.59 -12.20 15.22
CA THR A 150 -11.21 -11.46 14.11
C THR A 150 -10.94 -12.18 12.80
N LEU A 151 -11.99 -12.48 12.05
CA LEU A 151 -11.94 -13.13 10.75
C LEU A 151 -12.48 -12.18 9.67
N THR A 152 -11.62 -11.70 8.79
CA THR A 152 -12.01 -10.93 7.60
C THR A 152 -12.08 -11.87 6.41
N VAL A 153 -13.18 -11.89 5.68
CA VAL A 153 -13.39 -12.74 4.50
C VAL A 153 -13.83 -11.89 3.34
N ASN A 154 -13.19 -12.08 2.19
CA ASN A 154 -13.69 -11.66 0.88
C ASN A 154 -13.96 -12.95 0.08
N ASN A 155 -15.21 -13.16 -0.31
CA ASN A 155 -15.61 -14.37 -1.05
C ASN A 155 -15.79 -14.13 -2.56
N GLY A 156 -15.42 -12.94 -3.06
CA GLY A 156 -15.59 -12.49 -4.44
C GLY A 156 -16.95 -11.85 -4.74
N GLU A 157 -17.93 -11.97 -3.84
CA GLU A 157 -19.25 -11.33 -3.97
C GLU A 157 -19.50 -10.31 -2.87
N GLN A 158 -19.04 -10.62 -1.66
CA GLN A 158 -19.17 -9.81 -0.46
C GLN A 158 -17.89 -9.88 0.35
N LYS A 159 -17.61 -8.79 1.05
CA LYS A 159 -16.57 -8.72 2.06
C LYS A 159 -17.21 -8.52 3.43
N PHE A 160 -16.77 -9.31 4.40
CA PHE A 160 -17.30 -9.24 5.75
C PHE A 160 -16.25 -9.53 6.81
N GLN A 161 -16.48 -9.05 8.02
CA GLN A 161 -15.60 -9.24 9.15
C GLN A 161 -16.38 -9.74 10.36
N VAL A 162 -16.02 -10.93 10.86
CA VAL A 162 -16.58 -11.53 12.06
C VAL A 162 -15.78 -11.04 13.27
N ARG A 163 -16.43 -10.27 14.14
CA ARG A 163 -15.86 -9.72 15.38
C ARG A 163 -16.43 -10.49 16.57
N ALA A 164 -15.78 -11.60 16.91
CA ALA A 164 -16.28 -12.53 17.92
C ALA A 164 -16.47 -11.90 19.32
N LYS A 165 -15.63 -10.92 19.67
CA LYS A 165 -15.70 -10.21 20.95
C LYS A 165 -16.96 -9.36 21.09
N ASP A 166 -17.40 -8.76 19.98
CA ASP A 166 -18.55 -7.86 19.94
C ASP A 166 -19.84 -8.59 19.57
N GLN A 167 -19.73 -9.87 19.18
CA GLN A 167 -20.83 -10.64 18.57
C GLN A 167 -21.41 -9.92 17.35
N GLU A 168 -20.54 -9.34 16.53
CA GLU A 168 -20.92 -8.59 15.33
C GLU A 168 -20.31 -9.19 14.07
N ILE A 169 -21.05 -9.09 12.96
CA ILE A 169 -20.55 -9.29 11.59
C ILE A 169 -20.69 -7.96 10.87
N ALA A 170 -19.57 -7.33 10.54
CA ALA A 170 -19.54 -6.14 9.71
C ALA A 170 -19.52 -6.54 8.24
N ILE A 171 -20.48 -6.08 7.43
CA ILE A 171 -20.42 -6.16 5.96
C ILE A 171 -19.68 -4.91 5.48
N LEU A 172 -18.61 -5.12 4.71
CA LEU A 172 -17.64 -4.11 4.28
C LEU A 172 -17.74 -3.87 2.77
N PRO A 173 -17.23 -2.72 2.25
CA PRO A 173 -17.13 -2.50 0.82
C PRO A 173 -16.25 -3.57 0.17
N LEU A 174 -16.72 -4.18 -0.92
CA LEU A 174 -15.92 -5.17 -1.67
C LEU A 174 -14.75 -4.50 -2.41
N VAL A 175 -14.99 -3.31 -2.96
CA VAL A 175 -14.03 -2.55 -3.77
C VAL A 175 -14.08 -1.04 -3.45
N PRO A 176 -12.95 -0.32 -3.51
CA PRO A 176 -11.59 -0.85 -3.62
C PRO A 176 -11.17 -1.61 -2.35
N ASP A 177 -10.40 -2.69 -2.50
CA ASP A 177 -9.99 -3.56 -1.38
C ASP A 177 -8.56 -3.25 -0.92
N TYR A 178 -8.44 -2.60 0.24
CA TYR A 178 -7.15 -2.23 0.83
C TYR A 178 -6.66 -3.20 1.92
N THR A 179 -7.35 -4.34 2.14
CA THR A 179 -7.05 -5.23 3.26
C THR A 179 -5.72 -5.98 3.12
N LYS A 180 -5.21 -6.15 1.89
CA LYS A 180 -3.94 -6.85 1.60
C LYS A 180 -2.69 -5.97 1.71
N ARG A 181 -2.74 -4.79 2.35
CA ARG A 181 -1.55 -3.93 2.52
C ARG A 181 -0.49 -4.59 3.41
N GLY A 182 0.72 -4.80 2.89
CA GLY A 182 1.85 -5.40 3.63
C GLY A 182 2.81 -6.19 2.74
N PHE A 183 3.35 -7.29 3.28
CA PHE A 183 4.16 -8.26 2.52
C PHE A 183 3.26 -9.01 1.53
N ASP A 184 3.10 -8.43 0.34
CA ASP A 184 2.44 -9.05 -0.80
C ASP A 184 3.48 -9.72 -1.72
N LEU A 185 3.18 -10.94 -2.15
CA LEU A 185 4.12 -11.75 -2.93
C LEU A 185 4.35 -11.16 -4.34
N HIS A 186 3.34 -10.52 -4.94
CA HIS A 186 3.45 -9.88 -6.25
C HIS A 186 4.27 -8.59 -6.14
N ASP A 187 3.95 -7.73 -5.17
CA ASP A 187 4.70 -6.49 -4.94
C ASP A 187 6.19 -6.73 -4.72
N GLU A 188 6.55 -7.74 -3.92
CA GLU A 188 7.96 -8.05 -3.66
C GLU A 188 8.66 -8.67 -4.87
N ALA A 189 7.94 -9.44 -5.69
CA ALA A 189 8.48 -9.96 -6.95
C ALA A 189 8.79 -8.83 -7.95
N GLU A 190 7.87 -7.87 -8.09
CA GLU A 190 8.07 -6.70 -8.95
C GLU A 190 9.22 -5.83 -8.47
N LYS A 191 9.29 -5.51 -7.17
CA LYS A 191 10.40 -4.73 -6.60
C LYS A 191 11.75 -5.40 -6.78
N ALA A 192 11.83 -6.72 -6.58
CA ALA A 192 13.08 -7.45 -6.75
C ALA A 192 13.56 -7.46 -8.21
N LYS A 193 12.63 -7.43 -9.17
CA LYS A 193 12.92 -7.29 -10.60
C LYS A 193 13.36 -5.88 -10.96
N GLN A 194 12.75 -4.88 -10.35
CA GLN A 194 13.07 -3.46 -10.58
C GLN A 194 14.44 -3.07 -10.01
N TYR A 195 14.79 -3.59 -8.83
CA TYR A 195 15.98 -3.18 -8.09
C TYR A 195 17.17 -4.11 -8.29
N SER A 196 18.38 -3.57 -8.07
CA SER A 196 19.59 -4.38 -8.07
C SER A 196 19.53 -5.40 -6.93
N HIS A 197 19.86 -6.64 -7.24
CA HIS A 197 19.84 -7.72 -6.28
C HIS A 197 21.08 -8.61 -6.38
N THR A 198 21.44 -9.24 -5.25
CA THR A 198 22.54 -10.20 -5.18
C THR A 198 22.17 -11.36 -4.27
N ILE A 199 22.57 -12.57 -4.62
CA ILE A 199 22.49 -13.73 -3.73
C ILE A 199 23.57 -13.57 -2.65
N VAL A 200 23.16 -13.58 -1.38
CA VAL A 200 24.09 -13.41 -0.25
C VAL A 200 24.22 -14.65 0.62
N GLY A 201 23.45 -15.69 0.36
CA GLY A 201 23.62 -16.98 1.03
C GLY A 201 22.41 -17.90 0.90
N GLN A 202 22.47 -19.00 1.63
CA GLN A 202 21.36 -19.92 1.85
C GLN A 202 21.10 -20.02 3.34
N GLU A 203 19.83 -20.03 3.72
CA GLU A 203 19.40 -20.12 5.12
C GLU A 203 18.19 -21.05 5.20
N ASN A 204 17.95 -21.65 6.38
CA ASN A 204 16.74 -22.43 6.62
C ASN A 204 15.70 -21.53 7.30
N ILE A 205 14.57 -21.30 6.64
CA ILE A 205 13.45 -20.50 7.15
C ILE A 205 12.24 -21.41 7.30
N ALA A 206 11.69 -21.47 8.51
CA ALA A 206 10.53 -22.29 8.84
C ALA A 206 10.65 -23.78 8.40
N GLY A 207 11.87 -24.34 8.47
CA GLY A 207 12.14 -25.72 8.07
C GLY A 207 12.44 -25.91 6.58
N ARG A 208 12.39 -24.86 5.76
CA ARG A 208 12.60 -24.90 4.31
C ARG A 208 13.95 -24.29 3.94
N GLU A 209 14.62 -24.90 2.96
CA GLU A 209 15.85 -24.33 2.40
C GLU A 209 15.50 -23.11 1.53
N THR A 210 16.19 -22.01 1.76
CA THR A 210 15.91 -20.74 1.06
C THR A 210 17.19 -20.10 0.55
N ILE A 211 17.06 -19.34 -0.53
CA ILE A 211 18.09 -18.45 -1.04
C ILE A 211 17.82 -17.06 -0.48
N LYS A 212 18.82 -16.51 0.22
CA LYS A 212 18.77 -15.14 0.72
C LYS A 212 19.23 -14.18 -0.36
N LEU A 213 18.33 -13.34 -0.81
CA LEU A 213 18.59 -12.20 -1.69
C LEU A 213 18.78 -10.95 -0.86
N LYS A 214 19.78 -10.15 -1.22
CA LYS A 214 19.90 -8.76 -0.80
C LYS A 214 19.38 -7.89 -1.94
N ILE A 215 18.33 -7.12 -1.68
CA ILE A 215 17.75 -6.16 -2.62
C ILE A 215 18.26 -4.76 -2.25
N SER A 216 18.72 -3.99 -3.23
CA SER A 216 19.33 -2.68 -3.03
C SER A 216 18.59 -1.59 -3.83
N PRO A 217 17.58 -0.94 -3.23
CA PRO A 217 16.89 0.18 -3.84
C PRO A 217 17.85 1.37 -4.09
N PRO A 218 17.69 2.14 -5.19
CA PRO A 218 18.53 3.30 -5.45
C PRO A 218 18.50 4.30 -4.29
N GLY A 219 19.66 4.55 -3.69
CA GLY A 219 19.84 5.43 -2.52
C GLY A 219 19.09 5.02 -1.25
N GLY A 220 18.44 3.86 -1.24
CA GLY A 220 17.86 3.29 -0.02
C GLY A 220 18.84 2.39 0.72
N GLU A 221 18.46 2.00 1.93
CA GLU A 221 19.12 0.91 2.62
C GLU A 221 18.67 -0.44 2.05
N PRO A 222 19.57 -1.43 1.93
CA PRO A 222 19.22 -2.73 1.41
C PRO A 222 18.32 -3.49 2.38
N TYR A 223 17.47 -4.33 1.82
CA TYR A 223 16.63 -5.26 2.55
C TYR A 223 16.87 -6.68 2.05
N HIS A 224 16.32 -7.67 2.76
CA HIS A 224 16.53 -9.07 2.42
C HIS A 224 15.22 -9.79 2.16
N LEU A 225 15.26 -10.68 1.17
CA LEU A 225 14.14 -11.52 0.77
C LEU A 225 14.65 -12.97 0.71
N TRP A 226 13.92 -13.90 1.31
CA TRP A 226 14.26 -15.32 1.31
C TRP A 226 13.30 -16.05 0.39
N ILE A 227 13.87 -16.67 -0.64
CA ILE A 227 13.14 -17.38 -1.68
C ILE A 227 13.26 -18.87 -1.42
N ASP A 228 12.14 -19.55 -1.33
CA ASP A 228 12.11 -21.00 -1.15
C ASP A 228 12.75 -21.72 -2.33
N ALA A 229 13.71 -22.62 -2.04
CA ALA A 229 14.45 -23.32 -3.08
C ALA A 229 13.62 -24.40 -3.80
N GLU A 230 12.48 -24.82 -3.24
CA GLU A 230 11.61 -25.83 -3.86
C GLU A 230 10.54 -25.20 -4.75
N THR A 231 9.99 -24.06 -4.34
CA THR A 231 8.82 -23.43 -4.98
C THR A 231 9.11 -22.10 -5.65
N ASP A 232 10.32 -21.55 -5.49
CA ASP A 232 10.72 -20.22 -5.94
C ASP A 232 9.86 -19.07 -5.33
N LEU A 233 9.03 -19.35 -4.32
CA LEU A 233 8.16 -18.34 -3.70
C LEU A 233 8.83 -17.62 -2.53
N PRO A 234 8.54 -16.32 -2.31
CA PRO A 234 9.03 -15.60 -1.12
C PRO A 234 8.46 -16.19 0.17
N LEU A 235 9.32 -16.47 1.16
CA LEU A 235 8.92 -16.94 2.49
C LEU A 235 9.17 -15.94 3.61
N GLN A 236 10.16 -15.07 3.46
CA GLN A 236 10.48 -14.06 4.46
C GLN A 236 10.95 -12.78 3.80
N LEU A 237 10.49 -11.66 4.34
CA LEU A 237 10.96 -10.31 4.03
C LEU A 237 11.52 -9.71 5.33
N GLN A 238 12.76 -9.26 5.29
CA GLN A 238 13.37 -8.47 6.36
C GLN A 238 13.66 -7.08 5.82
N THR A 239 13.02 -6.07 6.39
CA THR A 239 13.19 -4.67 5.96
C THR A 239 14.60 -4.17 6.26
N ALA A 240 14.96 -3.03 5.67
CA ALA A 240 16.07 -2.25 6.19
C ALA A 240 15.80 -1.82 7.64
N VAL A 241 16.87 -1.53 8.38
CA VAL A 241 16.76 -0.91 9.71
C VAL A 241 16.38 0.55 9.52
N GLN A 242 15.25 0.95 10.08
CA GLN A 242 14.76 2.33 10.06
C GLN A 242 14.38 2.73 11.48
N ASN A 243 14.79 3.92 11.94
CA ASN A 243 14.51 4.39 13.30
C ASN A 243 14.90 3.40 14.41
N ALA A 244 16.04 2.74 14.25
CA ALA A 244 16.51 1.68 15.14
C ALA A 244 15.61 0.43 15.22
N LEU A 245 14.68 0.25 14.28
CA LEU A 245 13.76 -0.87 14.18
C LEU A 245 13.94 -1.61 12.86
N GLN A 246 13.91 -2.93 12.92
CA GLN A 246 13.87 -3.80 11.74
C GLN A 246 12.64 -4.68 11.82
N THR A 247 11.85 -4.72 10.75
CA THR A 247 10.67 -5.57 10.68
C THR A 247 10.98 -6.81 9.85
N THR A 248 10.51 -7.97 10.32
CA THR A 248 10.62 -9.24 9.61
C THR A 248 9.24 -9.86 9.48
N TYR A 249 8.81 -10.09 8.25
CA TYR A 249 7.62 -10.85 7.85
C TYR A 249 8.05 -12.26 7.51
N THR A 250 7.46 -13.28 8.11
CA THR A 250 7.86 -14.69 7.90
C THR A 250 6.63 -15.56 7.75
N PHE A 251 6.52 -16.28 6.66
CA PHE A 251 5.62 -17.42 6.56
C PHE A 251 6.17 -18.57 7.40
N VAL A 252 5.59 -18.77 8.58
CA VAL A 252 5.95 -19.90 9.46
C VAL A 252 5.25 -21.20 9.06
N SER A 253 4.22 -21.09 8.23
CA SER A 253 3.63 -22.18 7.45
C SER A 253 3.21 -21.62 6.10
N PHE A 254 3.45 -22.36 5.01
CA PHE A 254 3.08 -21.93 3.67
C PHE A 254 2.91 -23.12 2.73
N GLU A 255 1.68 -23.30 2.25
CA GLU A 255 1.28 -24.34 1.32
C GLU A 255 0.73 -23.67 0.04
N PRO A 256 1.53 -23.59 -1.03
CA PRO A 256 1.09 -23.03 -2.29
C PRO A 256 0.24 -24.03 -3.08
N ASN A 257 -0.66 -23.52 -3.91
CA ASN A 257 -1.54 -24.28 -4.82
C ASN A 257 -2.31 -25.41 -4.11
N VAL A 258 -2.73 -25.16 -2.88
CA VAL A 258 -3.49 -26.10 -2.05
C VAL A 258 -4.99 -25.97 -2.32
N GLN A 259 -5.71 -27.09 -2.22
CA GLN A 259 -7.17 -27.06 -2.24
C GLN A 259 -7.69 -26.51 -0.91
N ILE A 260 -8.36 -25.36 -0.95
CA ILE A 260 -8.94 -24.72 0.23
C ILE A 260 -10.38 -25.21 0.42
N ASP A 261 -10.75 -25.50 1.66
CA ASP A 261 -12.15 -25.80 1.97
C ASP A 261 -13.01 -24.55 1.74
N SER A 262 -13.84 -24.59 0.70
CA SER A 262 -14.76 -23.50 0.32
C SER A 262 -15.64 -23.00 1.48
N GLN A 263 -15.89 -23.80 2.52
CA GLN A 263 -16.65 -23.37 3.69
C GLN A 263 -16.02 -22.19 4.43
N ILE A 264 -14.69 -21.98 4.33
CA ILE A 264 -14.02 -20.84 4.97
C ILE A 264 -14.47 -19.50 4.39
N PHE A 265 -14.93 -19.48 3.13
CA PHE A 265 -15.39 -18.26 2.45
C PHE A 265 -16.90 -18.01 2.63
N ASN A 266 -17.63 -18.95 3.23
CA ASN A 266 -19.07 -18.81 3.40
C ASN A 266 -19.40 -17.85 4.56
N LEU A 267 -20.31 -16.92 4.29
CA LEU A 267 -20.92 -16.10 5.33
C LEU A 267 -21.85 -16.98 6.18
N ASN A 268 -21.39 -17.36 7.36
CA ASN A 268 -22.19 -18.04 8.37
C ASN A 268 -22.40 -17.08 9.54
N VAL A 269 -23.64 -16.65 9.77
CA VAL A 269 -24.00 -15.80 10.91
C VAL A 269 -24.23 -16.69 12.14
N PRO A 270 -23.34 -16.69 13.15
CA PRO A 270 -23.54 -17.52 14.33
C PRO A 270 -24.75 -17.03 15.14
N GLU A 271 -25.36 -17.93 15.91
CA GLU A 271 -26.47 -17.56 16.79
C GLU A 271 -26.06 -16.45 17.77
N GLY A 272 -26.90 -15.42 17.89
CA GLY A 272 -26.64 -14.26 18.74
C GLY A 272 -25.75 -13.19 18.13
N PHE A 273 -25.24 -13.35 16.91
CA PHE A 273 -24.49 -12.30 16.23
C PHE A 273 -25.42 -11.30 15.54
N LYS A 274 -25.05 -10.02 15.62
CA LYS A 274 -25.69 -8.93 14.90
C LYS A 274 -24.95 -8.64 13.60
N VAL A 275 -25.67 -8.49 12.50
CA VAL A 275 -25.10 -8.00 11.23
C VAL A 275 -25.16 -6.48 11.20
N VAL A 276 -24.04 -5.84 10.86
CA VAL A 276 -23.87 -4.39 10.75
C VAL A 276 -23.33 -4.07 9.36
N GLU A 277 -24.00 -3.19 8.63
CA GLU A 277 -23.53 -2.73 7.32
C GLU A 277 -22.64 -1.49 7.50
N GLN A 278 -21.42 -1.54 6.98
CA GLN A 278 -20.44 -0.44 7.03
C GLN A 278 -20.18 0.05 5.61
N ASP A 279 -21.15 0.78 5.06
CA ASP A 279 -21.13 1.30 3.69
C ASP A 279 -20.76 0.20 2.66
N PRO A 280 -21.44 -0.95 2.63
CA PRO A 280 -21.01 -2.09 1.81
C PRO A 280 -21.17 -1.85 0.29
N GLY A 281 -21.93 -0.82 -0.08
CA GLY A 281 -22.38 -0.60 -1.45
C GLY A 281 -23.46 -1.61 -1.87
N GLN A 282 -24.20 -1.27 -2.92
CA GLN A 282 -25.18 -2.14 -3.54
C GLN A 282 -24.68 -2.59 -4.90
N LEU A 283 -24.63 -3.90 -5.15
CA LEU A 283 -24.37 -4.45 -6.48
C LEU A 283 -25.60 -4.23 -7.36
N VAL A 284 -25.41 -3.63 -8.52
CA VAL A 284 -26.47 -3.35 -9.50
C VAL A 284 -26.11 -3.90 -10.87
N ASN A 285 -27.11 -4.19 -11.69
CA ASN A 285 -26.88 -4.86 -12.98
C ASN A 285 -26.71 -3.86 -14.14
N THR A 286 -27.07 -2.60 -13.94
CA THR A 286 -27.08 -1.60 -15.01
C THR A 286 -26.61 -0.24 -14.52
N ILE A 287 -26.04 0.54 -15.45
CA ILE A 287 -25.65 1.94 -15.22
C ILE A 287 -26.87 2.81 -14.91
N SER A 288 -28.03 2.51 -15.50
CA SER A 288 -29.28 3.23 -15.20
C SER A 288 -29.66 3.07 -13.74
N GLU A 289 -29.62 1.85 -13.21
CA GLU A 289 -29.91 1.57 -11.79
C GLU A 289 -28.91 2.26 -10.87
N ALA A 290 -27.61 2.22 -11.21
CA ALA A 290 -26.58 2.95 -10.47
C ALA A 290 -26.84 4.47 -10.44
N SER A 291 -27.28 5.04 -11.57
CA SER A 291 -27.58 6.47 -11.69
C SER A 291 -28.82 6.86 -10.89
N ASP A 292 -29.85 6.01 -10.91
CA ASP A 292 -31.09 6.23 -10.17
C ASP A 292 -30.86 6.23 -8.65
N ILE A 293 -29.93 5.41 -8.15
CA ILE A 293 -29.59 5.33 -6.73
C ILE A 293 -28.67 6.50 -6.31
N SER A 294 -27.56 6.70 -7.03
CA SER A 294 -26.53 7.70 -6.68
C SER A 294 -26.88 9.15 -7.06
N LYS A 295 -27.90 9.34 -7.90
CA LYS A 295 -28.36 10.64 -8.41
C LYS A 295 -27.36 11.35 -9.32
N PHE A 296 -26.41 10.65 -9.92
CA PHE A 296 -25.57 11.16 -11.00
C PHE A 296 -25.34 10.10 -12.09
N VAL A 297 -24.98 10.53 -13.31
CA VAL A 297 -24.71 9.63 -14.43
C VAL A 297 -23.20 9.41 -14.52
N PRO A 298 -22.70 8.16 -14.40
CA PRO A 298 -21.26 7.88 -14.46
C PRO A 298 -20.73 7.92 -15.91
N LEU A 299 -19.43 8.11 -16.05
CA LEU A 299 -18.68 8.01 -17.29
C LEU A 299 -18.18 6.58 -17.47
N VAL A 300 -18.79 5.86 -18.39
CA VAL A 300 -18.52 4.43 -18.57
C VAL A 300 -17.58 4.24 -19.76
N PRO A 301 -16.47 3.49 -19.60
CA PRO A 301 -15.66 3.01 -20.70
C PRO A 301 -16.46 2.22 -21.75
N GLN A 302 -15.89 2.03 -22.94
CA GLN A 302 -16.48 1.16 -23.96
C GLN A 302 -16.53 -0.30 -23.49
N ASN A 303 -15.48 -0.72 -22.77
CA ASN A 303 -15.46 -2.01 -22.09
C ASN A 303 -16.47 -2.00 -20.94
N SER A 304 -17.33 -3.02 -20.91
CA SER A 304 -18.29 -3.17 -19.82
C SER A 304 -17.59 -3.59 -18.52
N PRO A 305 -17.93 -3.00 -17.37
CA PRO A 305 -17.41 -3.45 -16.09
C PRO A 305 -17.91 -4.86 -15.77
N LEU A 306 -17.11 -5.61 -15.00
CA LEU A 306 -17.50 -6.92 -14.47
C LEU A 306 -18.61 -6.78 -13.42
N ARG A 307 -18.50 -5.76 -12.57
CA ARG A 307 -19.44 -5.45 -11.49
C ARG A 307 -19.65 -3.94 -11.37
N ILE A 308 -20.83 -3.53 -10.94
CA ILE A 308 -21.16 -2.12 -10.68
C ILE A 308 -21.62 -2.02 -9.24
N PHE A 309 -20.87 -1.28 -8.42
CA PHE A 309 -21.25 -0.98 -7.04
C PHE A 309 -21.72 0.46 -6.93
N VAL A 310 -22.89 0.66 -6.35
CA VAL A 310 -23.43 1.98 -6.08
C VAL A 310 -23.52 2.24 -4.59
N PHE A 311 -23.12 3.44 -4.22
CA PHE A 311 -23.24 4.02 -2.89
C PHE A 311 -24.03 5.32 -3.03
N LYS A 312 -24.41 5.93 -1.90
CA LYS A 312 -25.25 7.14 -1.91
C LYS A 312 -24.66 8.28 -2.76
N GLU A 313 -23.34 8.46 -2.75
CA GLU A 313 -22.64 9.57 -3.43
C GLU A 313 -21.40 9.08 -4.20
N ARG A 314 -21.36 7.80 -4.56
CA ARG A 314 -20.22 7.16 -5.24
C ARG A 314 -20.71 6.02 -6.12
N ILE A 315 -20.12 5.88 -7.30
CA ILE A 315 -20.23 4.69 -8.15
C ILE A 315 -18.83 4.10 -8.28
N VAL A 316 -18.73 2.77 -8.21
CA VAL A 316 -17.51 2.03 -8.51
C VAL A 316 -17.79 1.07 -9.66
N LEU A 317 -17.10 1.27 -10.77
CA LEU A 317 -17.07 0.36 -11.91
C LEU A 317 -15.86 -0.55 -11.74
N ASP A 318 -16.12 -1.83 -11.57
CA ASP A 318 -15.09 -2.80 -11.23
C ASP A 318 -14.75 -3.66 -12.46
N TYR A 319 -13.47 -3.67 -12.83
CA TYR A 319 -12.90 -4.39 -13.96
C TYR A 319 -11.97 -5.53 -13.50
N GLY A 320 -11.99 -5.91 -12.21
CA GLY A 320 -11.17 -6.96 -11.64
C GLY A 320 -10.03 -6.37 -10.80
N ASP A 321 -8.82 -6.35 -11.36
CA ASP A 321 -7.65 -5.73 -10.71
C ASP A 321 -7.61 -4.20 -10.85
N THR A 322 -8.51 -3.64 -11.66
CA THR A 322 -8.62 -2.21 -11.94
C THR A 322 -10.02 -1.72 -11.60
N THR A 323 -10.12 -0.56 -10.95
CA THR A 323 -11.40 0.06 -10.59
C THR A 323 -11.48 1.48 -11.09
N ILE A 324 -12.68 1.91 -11.49
CA ILE A 324 -13.03 3.32 -11.71
C ILE A 324 -13.97 3.74 -10.60
N ILE A 325 -13.58 4.76 -9.85
CA ILE A 325 -14.37 5.34 -8.77
C ILE A 325 -14.80 6.73 -9.21
N GLU A 326 -16.10 6.97 -9.22
CA GLU A 326 -16.68 8.25 -9.61
C GLU A 326 -17.48 8.84 -8.45
N THR A 327 -17.26 10.12 -8.18
CA THR A 327 -17.97 10.88 -7.15
C THR A 327 -18.31 12.27 -7.69
N PRO A 328 -19.42 12.89 -7.28
CA PRO A 328 -19.69 14.29 -7.60
C PRO A 328 -18.57 15.20 -7.07
N ALA A 329 -18.02 16.05 -7.94
CA ALA A 329 -16.99 17.00 -7.57
C ALA A 329 -17.57 18.10 -6.67
N GLN A 330 -17.09 18.20 -5.42
CA GLN A 330 -17.54 19.21 -4.46
C GLN A 330 -16.71 20.49 -4.52
N GLU A 331 -15.43 20.38 -4.89
CA GLU A 331 -14.48 21.47 -4.97
C GLU A 331 -13.69 21.40 -6.29
N PRO A 332 -13.06 22.51 -6.73
CA PRO A 332 -12.13 22.46 -7.86
C PRO A 332 -11.00 21.45 -7.62
N PHE A 333 -10.66 20.69 -8.65
CA PHE A 333 -9.60 19.68 -8.57
C PHE A 333 -8.26 20.31 -8.13
N LYS A 334 -7.70 19.77 -7.06
CA LYS A 334 -6.35 20.08 -6.58
C LYS A 334 -5.51 18.80 -6.61
N PRO A 335 -4.62 18.64 -7.60
CA PRO A 335 -3.69 17.51 -7.61
C PRO A 335 -2.72 17.61 -6.43
N ALA A 336 -2.32 16.46 -5.91
CA ALA A 336 -1.29 16.35 -4.89
C ALA A 336 0.05 16.87 -5.41
N GLY A 337 0.80 17.57 -4.56
CA GLY A 337 2.08 18.16 -4.95
C GLY A 337 3.13 17.14 -5.38
N TYR A 338 3.11 15.94 -4.79
CA TYR A 338 4.09 14.88 -5.05
C TYR A 338 3.77 13.99 -6.27
N GLY A 339 2.53 14.08 -6.80
CA GLY A 339 2.10 13.34 -7.98
C GLY A 339 2.55 14.01 -9.27
N ALA A 340 2.67 13.25 -10.36
CA ALA A 340 2.97 13.82 -11.68
C ALA A 340 1.69 14.40 -12.30
N TRP A 341 1.82 15.48 -13.08
CA TRP A 341 0.72 16.27 -13.60
C TRP A 341 0.61 16.10 -15.12
N GLY A 342 -0.44 15.42 -15.56
CA GLY A 342 -0.85 15.36 -16.95
C GLY A 342 -1.99 16.33 -17.26
N ASP A 343 -2.68 16.07 -18.36
CA ASP A 343 -3.81 16.87 -18.83
C ASP A 343 -4.99 15.98 -19.25
N VAL A 344 -6.20 16.45 -18.96
CA VAL A 344 -7.43 16.00 -19.58
C VAL A 344 -8.23 17.24 -20.00
N ASN A 345 -8.29 17.51 -21.31
CA ASN A 345 -9.04 18.65 -21.88
C ASN A 345 -8.64 20.01 -21.30
N GLY A 346 -7.34 20.27 -21.15
CA GLY A 346 -6.82 21.51 -20.60
C GLY A 346 -6.94 21.62 -19.08
N LYS A 347 -7.28 20.53 -18.39
CA LYS A 347 -7.42 20.46 -16.92
C LYS A 347 -6.40 19.50 -16.32
N PRO A 348 -5.93 19.74 -15.08
CA PRO A 348 -4.93 18.88 -14.47
C PRO A 348 -5.40 17.44 -14.30
N LEU A 349 -4.50 16.51 -14.59
CA LEU A 349 -4.57 15.08 -14.25
C LEU A 349 -3.48 14.75 -13.24
N GLU A 350 -3.85 14.17 -12.10
CA GLU A 350 -2.88 13.60 -11.16
C GLU A 350 -2.55 12.16 -11.54
N VAL A 351 -1.26 11.84 -11.56
CA VAL A 351 -0.72 10.50 -11.81
C VAL A 351 0.19 10.11 -10.64
N ILE A 352 -0.18 9.05 -9.93
CA ILE A 352 0.59 8.45 -8.84
C ILE A 352 0.61 6.94 -9.06
N LYS A 353 1.76 6.38 -9.47
CA LYS A 353 1.87 4.97 -9.87
C LYS A 353 0.78 4.60 -10.90
N GLU A 354 -0.04 3.61 -10.60
CA GLU A 354 -1.16 3.14 -11.42
C GLU A 354 -2.50 3.82 -11.09
N ARG A 355 -2.47 4.93 -10.33
CA ARG A 355 -3.64 5.72 -9.98
C ARG A 355 -3.66 7.01 -10.77
N LEU A 356 -4.72 7.17 -11.57
CA LEU A 356 -5.06 8.38 -12.30
C LEU A 356 -6.23 9.07 -11.61
N ARG A 357 -6.16 10.39 -11.43
CA ARG A 357 -7.24 11.16 -10.81
C ARG A 357 -7.43 12.51 -11.50
N TRP A 358 -8.66 12.84 -11.88
CA TRP A 358 -8.99 14.12 -12.49
C TRP A 358 -10.46 14.49 -12.27
N GLN A 359 -10.86 15.67 -12.74
CA GLN A 359 -12.27 16.07 -12.78
C GLN A 359 -12.78 16.29 -14.21
N GLN A 360 -13.93 15.69 -14.53
CA GLN A 360 -14.58 15.81 -15.83
C GLN A 360 -16.11 15.76 -15.64
N GLN A 361 -16.83 16.63 -16.35
CA GLN A 361 -18.31 16.67 -16.34
C GLN A 361 -18.94 16.76 -14.93
N GLY A 362 -18.27 17.45 -14.00
CA GLY A 362 -18.77 17.62 -12.62
C GLY A 362 -18.51 16.41 -11.71
N LEU A 363 -17.73 15.44 -12.17
CA LEU A 363 -17.31 14.27 -11.39
C LEU A 363 -15.81 14.35 -11.10
N GLU A 364 -15.42 13.89 -9.92
CA GLU A 364 -14.07 13.45 -9.63
C GLU A 364 -13.97 11.96 -9.92
N ILE A 365 -12.99 11.61 -10.76
CA ILE A 365 -12.78 10.26 -11.29
C ILE A 365 -11.42 9.79 -10.81
N ILE A 366 -11.38 8.60 -10.24
CA ILE A 366 -10.16 7.88 -9.90
C ILE A 366 -10.17 6.58 -10.69
N VAL A 367 -9.09 6.29 -11.40
CA VAL A 367 -8.85 4.98 -12.01
C VAL A 367 -7.61 4.39 -11.38
N GLU A 368 -7.73 3.25 -10.71
CA GLU A 368 -6.65 2.60 -9.95
C GLU A 368 -6.50 1.15 -10.38
N GLY A 369 -5.29 0.75 -10.78
CA GLY A 369 -4.92 -0.61 -11.17
C GLY A 369 -4.17 -0.70 -12.50
N PRO A 370 -3.72 -1.89 -12.92
CA PRO A 370 -2.79 -2.07 -14.03
C PRO A 370 -3.39 -1.68 -15.40
N GLN A 371 -4.72 -1.68 -15.54
CA GLN A 371 -5.40 -1.23 -16.77
C GLN A 371 -5.82 0.24 -16.74
N SER A 372 -5.36 1.02 -15.74
CA SER A 372 -5.85 2.36 -15.48
C SER A 372 -5.76 3.30 -16.68
N LEU A 373 -4.63 3.33 -17.39
CA LEU A 373 -4.44 4.17 -18.56
C LEU A 373 -5.36 3.77 -19.73
N GLU A 374 -5.53 2.48 -19.98
CA GLU A 374 -6.37 1.98 -21.06
C GLU A 374 -7.83 2.39 -20.83
N LEU A 375 -8.36 2.13 -19.63
CA LEU A 375 -9.75 2.45 -19.28
C LEU A 375 -9.98 3.97 -19.21
N ALA A 376 -9.04 4.73 -18.64
CA ALA A 376 -9.14 6.18 -18.57
C ALA A 376 -9.23 6.82 -19.96
N ARG A 377 -8.49 6.32 -20.96
CA ARG A 377 -8.57 6.82 -22.34
C ARG A 377 -9.91 6.56 -23.03
N GLN A 378 -10.69 5.59 -22.57
CA GLN A 378 -12.02 5.34 -23.13
C GLN A 378 -13.05 6.39 -22.67
N ILE A 379 -12.85 6.98 -21.49
CA ILE A 379 -13.72 8.04 -20.93
C ILE A 379 -13.15 9.45 -21.14
N ALA A 380 -11.84 9.56 -21.33
CA ALA A 380 -11.10 10.78 -21.62
C ALA A 380 -10.11 10.53 -22.77
N PRO A 381 -10.56 10.54 -24.04
CA PRO A 381 -9.70 10.26 -25.20
C PRO A 381 -8.53 11.24 -25.36
N ASP A 382 -8.72 12.49 -24.91
CA ASP A 382 -7.72 13.55 -24.94
C ASP A 382 -6.79 13.54 -23.70
N LEU A 383 -6.79 12.46 -22.92
CA LEU A 383 -5.91 12.29 -21.77
C LEU A 383 -4.45 12.22 -22.21
N VAL A 384 -3.64 13.14 -21.68
CA VAL A 384 -2.19 13.21 -21.89
C VAL A 384 -1.46 12.96 -20.59
N LEU A 385 -0.58 11.95 -20.59
CA LEU A 385 0.32 11.70 -19.47
C LEU A 385 1.48 12.70 -19.47
N PRO A 386 2.04 13.02 -18.29
CA PRO A 386 3.25 13.84 -18.21
C PRO A 386 4.41 13.19 -18.98
N ASP A 387 5.13 14.01 -19.77
CA ASP A 387 6.36 13.58 -20.42
C ASP A 387 7.54 13.65 -19.44
N LYS A 388 7.99 12.47 -19.01
CA LYS A 388 9.11 12.31 -18.07
C LYS A 388 10.47 12.69 -18.66
N ASP A 389 10.59 12.72 -20.00
CA ASP A 389 11.84 13.03 -20.69
C ASP A 389 12.03 14.55 -20.91
N THR A 390 11.01 15.36 -20.64
CA THR A 390 11.12 16.82 -20.71
C THR A 390 12.03 17.35 -19.60
N GLU A 391 13.14 18.02 -19.99
CA GLU A 391 14.08 18.66 -19.06
C GLU A 391 13.75 20.14 -18.81
N PHE A 392 13.05 20.43 -17.72
CA PHE A 392 12.76 21.79 -17.25
C PHE A 392 14.00 22.48 -16.69
N SER A 393 14.86 21.71 -16.05
CA SER A 393 16.05 22.17 -15.35
C SER A 393 16.97 23.02 -16.23
N SER A 394 17.08 22.69 -17.51
CA SER A 394 17.87 23.39 -18.52
C SER A 394 17.53 24.89 -18.60
N GLN A 395 16.29 25.26 -18.30
CA GLN A 395 15.73 26.61 -18.42
C GLN A 395 16.14 27.56 -17.28
N ALA A 396 16.60 27.03 -16.14
CA ALA A 396 16.95 27.83 -14.97
C ALA A 396 18.08 28.83 -15.25
N LYS A 397 17.88 30.10 -14.88
CA LYS A 397 18.89 31.17 -15.00
C LYS A 397 20.07 30.98 -14.06
N VAL A 398 19.81 30.51 -12.84
CA VAL A 398 20.84 30.16 -11.86
C VAL A 398 20.79 28.67 -11.61
N LYS A 399 21.93 27.99 -11.79
CA LYS A 399 22.07 26.56 -11.50
C LYS A 399 22.54 26.36 -10.07
N VAL A 400 21.92 25.41 -9.36
CA VAL A 400 22.32 25.02 -8.00
C VAL A 400 23.12 23.73 -8.12
N SER A 401 24.37 23.76 -7.63
CA SER A 401 25.19 22.55 -7.55
C SER A 401 24.66 21.68 -6.42
N VAL A 402 24.47 20.39 -6.70
CA VAL A 402 23.94 19.43 -5.73
C VAL A 402 25.03 18.44 -5.33
N ASP A 403 25.18 18.24 -4.03
CA ASP A 403 26.02 17.18 -3.48
C ASP A 403 25.24 15.87 -3.41
N MET A 404 25.61 14.91 -4.27
CA MET A 404 24.93 13.62 -4.36
C MET A 404 25.12 12.75 -3.13
N GLU A 405 26.13 12.98 -2.28
CA GLU A 405 26.27 12.26 -1.01
C GLU A 405 25.21 12.74 -0.01
N ILE A 406 24.98 14.05 0.05
CA ILE A 406 23.93 14.65 0.89
C ILE A 406 22.55 14.19 0.44
N VAL A 407 22.24 14.26 -0.86
CA VAL A 407 20.90 13.85 -1.36
C VAL A 407 20.63 12.37 -1.10
N LYS A 408 21.64 11.49 -1.22
CA LYS A 408 21.50 10.09 -0.85
C LYS A 408 21.28 9.90 0.65
N ALA A 409 21.95 10.68 1.49
CA ALA A 409 21.73 10.63 2.94
C ALA A 409 20.31 11.13 3.31
N ASP A 410 19.83 12.18 2.67
CA ASP A 410 18.48 12.70 2.86
C ASP A 410 17.41 11.71 2.39
N GLN A 411 17.62 11.04 1.25
CA GLN A 411 16.71 9.99 0.79
C GLN A 411 16.56 8.88 1.83
N LYS A 412 17.66 8.46 2.46
CA LYS A 412 17.63 7.46 3.54
C LYS A 412 16.88 7.94 4.78
N GLN A 413 17.04 9.22 5.13
CA GLN A 413 16.28 9.83 6.24
C GLN A 413 14.79 9.81 5.94
N VAL A 414 14.39 10.18 4.71
CA VAL A 414 13.00 10.16 4.25
C VAL A 414 12.42 8.76 4.20
N ASP A 415 13.18 7.77 3.73
CA ASP A 415 12.77 6.37 3.79
C ASP A 415 12.49 5.92 5.23
N GLY A 416 13.27 6.44 6.19
CA GLY A 416 13.05 6.25 7.63
C GLY A 416 11.87 7.04 8.21
N GLY A 417 11.13 7.79 7.40
CA GLY A 417 10.01 8.63 7.85
C GLY A 417 10.43 9.94 8.52
N HIS A 418 11.68 10.36 8.37
CA HIS A 418 12.12 11.71 8.73
C HIS A 418 11.87 12.67 7.57
N THR A 419 11.73 13.97 7.86
CA THR A 419 11.59 15.03 6.83
C THR A 419 10.67 14.71 5.63
N PRO A 420 9.46 14.13 5.84
CA PRO A 420 8.60 13.66 4.75
C PRO A 420 8.17 14.77 3.78
N TRP A 421 8.26 16.03 4.20
CA TRP A 421 8.03 17.20 3.36
C TRP A 421 8.97 17.26 2.13
N GLN A 422 10.12 16.57 2.13
CA GLN A 422 11.01 16.50 0.96
C GLN A 422 10.43 15.70 -0.22
N LEU A 423 9.33 14.95 0.00
CA LEU A 423 8.58 14.28 -1.07
C LEU A 423 7.63 15.23 -1.83
N ASP A 424 7.34 16.41 -1.27
CA ASP A 424 6.49 17.44 -1.86
C ASP A 424 7.36 18.59 -2.44
N PRO A 425 7.33 18.81 -3.77
CA PRO A 425 8.14 19.85 -4.39
C PRO A 425 7.74 21.27 -3.96
N LEU A 426 6.48 21.50 -3.56
CA LEU A 426 6.04 22.79 -3.02
C LEU A 426 6.72 23.09 -1.69
N SER A 427 6.70 22.13 -0.76
CA SER A 427 7.38 22.23 0.52
C SER A 427 8.90 22.44 0.39
N VAL A 428 9.53 21.78 -0.60
CA VAL A 428 10.95 22.00 -0.90
C VAL A 428 11.23 23.39 -1.44
N ALA A 429 10.41 23.88 -2.37
CA ALA A 429 10.55 25.24 -2.89
C ALA A 429 10.29 26.31 -1.81
N LEU A 430 9.26 26.12 -0.97
CA LEU A 430 8.95 26.99 0.17
C LEU A 430 10.19 27.15 1.06
N THR A 431 10.78 26.03 1.47
CA THR A 431 11.95 25.99 2.34
C THR A 431 13.14 26.69 1.68
N PHE A 432 13.41 26.38 0.41
CA PHE A 432 14.52 26.98 -0.32
C PHE A 432 14.41 28.50 -0.44
N VAL A 433 13.24 29.01 -0.83
CA VAL A 433 13.03 30.47 -1.02
C VAL A 433 13.10 31.20 0.31
N ASN A 434 12.49 30.66 1.37
CA ASN A 434 12.54 31.30 2.68
C ASN A 434 13.97 31.34 3.25
N LEU A 435 14.79 30.30 3.03
CA LEU A 435 16.20 30.33 3.42
C LEU A 435 17.04 31.38 2.67
N GLN A 436 16.56 31.94 1.54
CA GLN A 436 17.23 33.06 0.88
C GLN A 436 16.94 34.42 1.53
N VAL A 437 15.78 34.57 2.19
CA VAL A 437 15.39 35.81 2.88
C VAL A 437 15.71 35.76 4.38
N THR A 438 15.71 34.57 4.98
CA THR A 438 16.13 34.30 6.36
C THR A 438 17.30 33.30 6.38
N PRO A 439 18.54 33.73 6.05
CA PRO A 439 19.70 32.83 5.98
C PRO A 439 20.06 32.16 7.30
N GLU A 440 19.68 32.76 8.43
CA GLU A 440 19.87 32.22 9.77
C GLU A 440 18.92 31.05 10.10
N GLY A 441 17.95 30.79 9.23
CA GLY A 441 16.92 29.76 9.38
C GLY A 441 15.52 30.33 9.55
N ILE A 442 14.52 29.48 9.31
CA ILE A 442 13.10 29.83 9.44
C ILE A 442 12.67 29.55 10.89
N VAL A 443 12.23 30.59 11.61
CA VAL A 443 11.73 30.47 12.99
C VAL A 443 10.32 31.02 13.08
N GLY A 444 9.34 30.16 13.39
CA GLY A 444 7.93 30.53 13.36
C GLY A 444 7.36 30.46 11.95
N GLU A 445 6.47 31.39 11.61
CA GLU A 445 5.86 31.46 10.27
C GLU A 445 6.90 31.88 9.21
N PRO A 446 6.91 31.25 8.03
CA PRO A 446 7.77 31.65 6.92
C PRO A 446 7.49 33.11 6.50
N GLU A 447 8.54 33.86 6.15
CA GLU A 447 8.41 35.24 5.66
C GLU A 447 7.67 35.29 4.31
N ILE A 448 7.94 34.33 3.42
CA ILE A 448 7.22 34.14 2.17
C ILE A 448 6.17 33.04 2.39
N PRO A 449 4.86 33.36 2.38
CA PRO A 449 3.81 32.43 2.78
C PRO A 449 3.57 31.33 1.72
N TYR A 450 3.16 30.15 2.17
CA TYR A 450 2.92 28.98 1.30
C TYR A 450 1.93 29.26 0.15
N SER A 451 0.91 30.10 0.38
CA SER A 451 -0.08 30.48 -0.64
C SER A 451 0.50 31.21 -1.86
N THR A 452 1.76 31.64 -1.81
CA THR A 452 2.46 32.28 -2.93
C THR A 452 3.16 31.29 -3.85
N PHE A 453 3.19 30.00 -3.48
CA PHE A 453 3.82 28.94 -4.25
C PHE A 453 2.77 28.15 -5.03
N GLU A 454 3.01 27.96 -6.31
CA GLU A 454 2.14 27.19 -7.19
C GLU A 454 2.99 26.30 -8.10
N ILE A 455 2.60 25.04 -8.26
CA ILE A 455 3.25 24.15 -9.23
C ILE A 455 2.88 24.64 -10.63
N GLY A 456 3.88 25.09 -11.38
CA GLY A 456 3.72 25.44 -12.78
C GLY A 456 3.81 24.22 -13.70
N ASN A 457 4.65 23.24 -13.35
CA ASN A 457 4.77 21.98 -14.06
C ASN A 457 5.34 20.90 -13.12
N ASN A 458 4.93 19.64 -13.30
CA ASN A 458 5.49 18.49 -12.59
C ASN A 458 5.31 17.24 -13.45
N ASN A 459 6.40 16.67 -13.98
CA ASN A 459 6.32 15.43 -14.76
C ASN A 459 6.61 14.16 -13.94
N GLY A 460 6.70 14.29 -12.61
CA GLY A 460 7.07 13.21 -11.69
C GLY A 460 8.58 13.00 -11.53
N VAL A 461 9.41 13.63 -12.36
CA VAL A 461 10.89 13.57 -12.30
C VAL A 461 11.47 14.96 -12.06
N GLU A 462 10.98 15.96 -12.79
CA GLU A 462 11.30 17.38 -12.67
C GLU A 462 10.02 18.19 -12.42
N ALA A 463 10.17 19.28 -11.67
CA ALA A 463 9.07 20.19 -11.35
C ALA A 463 9.53 21.65 -11.42
N ILE A 464 8.60 22.53 -11.77
CA ILE A 464 8.76 23.98 -11.72
C ILE A 464 7.74 24.52 -10.73
N ILE A 465 8.22 25.24 -9.72
CA ILE A 465 7.37 25.98 -8.79
C ILE A 465 7.45 27.46 -9.13
N ASN A 466 6.32 28.06 -9.44
CA ASN A 466 6.17 29.50 -9.56
C ASN A 466 6.01 30.10 -8.17
N VAL A 467 6.64 31.25 -7.95
CA VAL A 467 6.59 31.96 -6.67
C VAL A 467 6.06 33.37 -6.93
N ALA A 468 4.98 33.77 -6.27
CA ALA A 468 4.33 35.05 -6.50
C ALA A 468 5.03 36.22 -5.77
N GLU A 469 5.72 35.94 -4.67
CA GLU A 469 6.37 36.94 -3.81
C GLU A 469 7.85 36.59 -3.52
N GLY A 470 8.61 37.55 -2.98
CA GLY A 470 10.02 37.34 -2.61
C GLY A 470 11.04 37.45 -3.76
N PRO A 471 12.33 37.19 -3.48
CA PRO A 471 13.45 37.44 -4.39
C PRO A 471 13.54 36.45 -5.55
N ILE A 472 12.75 35.38 -5.53
CA ILE A 472 12.75 34.32 -6.53
C ILE A 472 11.38 34.28 -7.20
N SER A 473 11.34 34.08 -8.51
CA SER A 473 10.10 33.93 -9.27
C SER A 473 9.80 32.48 -9.66
N LYS A 474 10.84 31.65 -9.81
CA LYS A 474 10.70 30.22 -10.16
C LYS A 474 11.77 29.37 -9.47
N VAL A 475 11.39 28.17 -9.04
CA VAL A 475 12.30 27.14 -8.51
C VAL A 475 12.18 25.89 -9.40
N TYR A 476 13.32 25.33 -9.79
CA TYR A 476 13.41 24.12 -10.59
C TYR A 476 13.91 22.98 -9.71
N LEU A 477 13.13 21.90 -9.63
CA LEU A 477 13.41 20.75 -8.79
C LEU A 477 13.54 19.48 -9.63
N LYS A 478 14.30 18.51 -9.11
CA LYS A 478 14.45 17.19 -9.70
C LYS A 478 14.57 16.12 -8.63
N ARG A 479 13.99 14.95 -8.90
CA ARG A 479 14.28 13.74 -8.14
C ARG A 479 15.56 13.09 -8.68
N LEU A 480 16.65 13.20 -7.92
CA LEU A 480 17.99 12.82 -8.38
C LEU A 480 18.37 11.36 -8.06
N VAL A 481 17.74 10.76 -7.05
CA VAL A 481 18.10 9.42 -6.55
C VAL A 481 17.12 8.35 -7.02
N ARG A 482 15.81 8.59 -6.85
CA ARG A 482 14.72 7.76 -7.39
C ARG A 482 13.80 8.66 -8.20
N GLN A 483 13.39 8.23 -9.38
CA GLN A 483 12.52 9.03 -10.27
C GLN A 483 11.04 8.64 -10.15
N ASP A 484 10.70 7.80 -9.18
CA ASP A 484 9.34 7.44 -8.79
C ASP A 484 8.85 8.29 -7.59
N GLU A 485 7.63 8.04 -7.13
CA GLU A 485 6.96 8.81 -6.09
C GLU A 485 7.62 8.69 -4.70
N SER A 486 8.54 7.74 -4.51
CA SER A 486 9.35 7.64 -3.28
C SER A 486 10.60 8.51 -3.29
N GLY A 487 10.94 9.13 -4.43
CA GLY A 487 12.11 9.99 -4.57
C GLY A 487 11.92 11.37 -3.96
N ILE A 488 12.92 11.84 -3.23
CA ILE A 488 12.96 13.22 -2.71
C ILE A 488 13.22 14.24 -3.81
N TRP A 489 12.67 15.44 -3.65
CA TRP A 489 12.94 16.57 -4.55
C TRP A 489 14.16 17.36 -4.10
N SER A 490 15.02 17.71 -5.05
CA SER A 490 16.18 18.58 -4.83
C SER A 490 16.10 19.81 -5.72
N VAL A 491 16.40 20.98 -5.17
CA VAL A 491 16.51 22.22 -5.95
C VAL A 491 17.77 22.18 -6.80
N ILE A 492 17.62 22.32 -8.11
CA ILE A 492 18.71 22.27 -9.09
C ILE A 492 18.88 23.58 -9.86
N GLY A 493 17.95 24.51 -9.69
CA GLY A 493 18.05 25.85 -10.23
C GLY A 493 16.91 26.76 -9.81
N TYR A 494 17.04 28.05 -10.07
CA TYR A 494 15.99 29.04 -9.83
C TYR A 494 16.15 30.25 -10.76
N ASP A 495 15.07 31.03 -10.86
CA ASP A 495 15.07 32.32 -11.54
C ASP A 495 14.87 33.44 -10.51
N PRO A 496 15.82 34.39 -10.39
CA PRO A 496 15.64 35.55 -9.54
C PRO A 496 14.57 36.48 -10.11
N ARG A 497 13.86 37.16 -9.21
CA ARG A 497 12.95 38.25 -9.55
C ARG A 497 13.78 39.50 -9.83
N LEU A 498 13.59 40.09 -11.01
CA LEU A 498 14.24 41.33 -11.44
C LEU A 498 13.62 42.56 -10.79
#